data_AF-A0A5V3WHW9-F1
#
_entry.id   AF-A0A5V3WHW9-F1
#
_cell.length_a   1.000
_cell.length_b   1.000
_cell.length_c   1.000
_cell.angle_alpha   90.00
_cell.angle_beta   90.00
_cell.angle_gamma   90.00
#
_symmetry.space_group_name_H-M   'P 1'
#
loop_
_entity.id
_entity.type
_entity.pdbx_description
1 polymer ?
#
loop_
_entity_poly.entity_id
_entity_poly.type
_entity_poly.pdbx_seq_one_letter_code
_entity_poly.pdbx_strand_id
1 'polypeptide(L)' 'MATTLAPSCPQFIWLIAAVHRDCPTITAKIHHIAADSEHEARRQLAQENVCFFAGRLPATGAYHE' A
#
# COMPACT_ATOMS: atom_id res chain seq x y z
N MET A 1 -27.84 -13.03 11.02
CA MET A 1 -26.39 -12.94 10.77
C MET A 1 -26.20 -12.01 9.58
N ALA A 2 -25.35 -10.99 9.67
CA ALA A 2 -25.12 -10.06 8.56
C ALA A 2 -23.89 -10.53 7.76
N THR A 3 -24.09 -10.83 6.48
CA THR A 3 -23.02 -11.23 5.55
C THR A 3 -22.39 -9.95 5.00
N THR A 4 -21.24 -9.53 5.54
CA THR A 4 -20.48 -8.41 4.96
C THR A 4 -19.88 -8.87 3.64
N LEU A 5 -20.42 -8.36 2.53
CA LEU A 5 -19.84 -8.55 1.20
C LEU A 5 -18.49 -7.83 1.16
N ALA A 6 -17.40 -8.55 0.93
CA ALA A 6 -16.11 -7.93 0.65
C ALA A 6 -16.27 -7.05 -0.61
N PRO A 7 -15.80 -5.80 -0.58
CA PRO A 7 -15.89 -4.93 -1.75
C PRO A 7 -15.16 -5.57 -2.93
N SER A 8 -15.81 -5.62 -4.09
CA SER A 8 -15.27 -6.27 -5.31
C SER A 8 -14.05 -5.56 -5.89
N CYS A 9 -13.79 -4.33 -5.44
CA CYS A 9 -12.64 -3.52 -5.83
C CYS A 9 -12.02 -2.89 -4.57
N PRO A 10 -10.67 -2.83 -4.48
CA PRO A 10 -10.00 -2.21 -3.35
C PRO A 10 -10.38 -0.73 -3.28
N GLN A 11 -10.96 -0.31 -2.16
CA GLN A 11 -11.45 1.06 -1.97
C GLN A 11 -10.33 2.08 -1.84
N PHE A 12 -9.13 1.60 -1.50
CA PHE A 12 -7.95 2.42 -1.26
C PHE A 12 -6.73 1.81 -1.96
N ILE A 13 -5.82 2.70 -2.35
CA ILE A 13 -4.48 2.33 -2.79
C ILE A 13 -3.52 2.72 -1.66
N TRP A 14 -2.70 1.76 -1.23
CA TRP A 14 -1.64 1.98 -0.27
C TRP A 14 -0.39 2.50 -0.97
N LEU A 15 0.13 3.62 -0.47
CA LEU A 15 1.41 4.19 -0.84
C LEU A 15 2.43 3.79 0.21
N ILE A 16 3.39 2.96 -0.14
CA ILE A 16 4.44 2.53 0.78
C ILE A 16 5.79 2.99 0.26
N ALA A 17 6.47 3.85 1.01
CA ALA A 17 7.86 4.16 0.73
C ALA A 17 8.75 3.10 1.37
N ALA A 18 9.58 2.47 0.56
CA ALA A 18 10.44 1.38 0.99
C ALA A 18 11.84 1.48 0.37
N VAL A 19 12.83 0.97 1.09
CA VAL A 19 14.21 0.84 0.62
C VAL A 19 14.53 -0.65 0.48
N HIS A 20 15.15 -1.03 -0.63
CA HIS A 20 15.55 -2.42 -0.87
C HIS A 20 16.74 -2.81 0.02
N ARG A 21 16.68 -3.98 0.65
CA ARG A 21 17.71 -4.44 1.60
C ARG A 21 19.04 -4.77 0.93
N ASP A 22 18.97 -5.34 -0.27
CA ASP A 22 20.17 -5.81 -0.99
C ASP A 22 20.82 -4.72 -1.86
N CYS A 23 20.26 -3.51 -1.89
CA CYS A 23 20.85 -2.39 -2.63
C CYS A 23 21.73 -1.55 -1.71
N PRO A 24 23.06 -1.46 -1.97
CA PRO A 24 23.97 -0.65 -1.14
C PRO A 24 23.70 0.85 -1.26
N THR A 25 23.08 1.28 -2.36
CA THR A 25 22.63 2.65 -2.55
C THR A 25 21.24 2.82 -1.95
N ILE A 26 21.11 3.64 -0.91
CA ILE A 26 19.83 3.97 -0.26
C ILE A 26 18.94 4.70 -1.28
N THR A 27 18.07 3.94 -1.93
CA THR A 27 17.09 4.47 -2.88
C THR A 27 15.70 4.16 -2.34
N ALA A 28 15.01 5.20 -1.88
CA ALA A 28 13.61 5.10 -1.51
C ALA A 28 12.74 5.05 -2.77
N LYS A 29 11.84 4.07 -2.85
CA LYS A 29 10.82 3.99 -3.89
C LYS A 29 9.44 4.01 -3.24
N ILE A 30 8.51 4.70 -3.89
CA ILE A 30 7.09 4.69 -3.50
C ILE A 30 6.39 3.61 -4.30
N HIS A 31 5.84 2.63 -3.60
CA HIS A 31 5.07 1.53 -4.15
C HIS A 31 3.58 1.80 -4.00
N HIS A 32 2.83 1.59 -5.08
CA HIS A 32 1.36 1.65 -5.10
C HIS A 32 0.82 0.24 -4.98
N ILE A 33 0.10 -0.07 -3.91
CA ILE A 33 -0.40 -1.41 -3.62
C ILE A 33 -1.90 -1.35 -3.38
N ALA A 34 -2.64 -2.05 -4.23
CA ALA A 34 -4.06 -2.26 -4.06
C ALA A 34 -4.27 -3.42 -3.07
N ALA A 35 -4.70 -3.12 -1.84
CA ALA A 35 -4.93 -4.11 -0.80
C ALA A 35 -6.02 -3.62 0.16
N ASP A 36 -6.71 -4.56 0.80
CA ASP A 36 -7.81 -4.26 1.72
C ASP A 36 -7.31 -3.69 3.06
N SER A 37 -6.05 -3.94 3.41
CA SER A 37 -5.44 -3.47 4.65
C SER A 37 -3.97 -3.05 4.49
N GLU A 38 -3.51 -2.18 5.38
CA GLU A 38 -2.11 -1.77 5.45
C GLU A 38 -1.17 -2.96 5.68
N HIS A 39 -1.61 -3.90 6.52
CA HIS A 39 -0.83 -5.07 6.90
C HIS A 39 -0.55 -5.96 5.69
N GLU A 40 -1.57 -6.17 4.86
CA GLU A 40 -1.42 -6.93 3.62
C GLU A 40 -0.52 -6.20 2.62
N ALA A 41 -0.70 -4.88 2.45
CA ALA A 41 0.17 -4.08 1.59
C ALA A 41 1.64 -4.11 2.04
N ARG A 42 1.90 -3.97 3.34
CA ARG A 42 3.25 -4.07 3.92
C ARG A 42 3.84 -5.45 3.74
N ARG A 43 3.04 -6.51 3.92
CA ARG A 43 3.49 -7.90 3.75
C ARG A 43 4.05 -8.15 2.35
N GLN A 44 3.45 -7.56 1.32
CA GLN A 44 3.94 -7.69 -0.06
C GLN A 44 5.36 -7.13 -0.27
N LEU A 45 5.77 -6.14 0.52
CA LEU A 45 7.10 -5.51 0.42
C LEU A 45 8.09 -5.99 1.47
N ALA A 46 7.61 -6.60 2.57
CA ALA A 46 8.41 -6.94 3.74
C ALA A 46 9.51 -7.98 3.50
N GLN A 47 9.47 -8.71 2.37
CA GLN A 47 10.49 -9.69 2.01
C GLN A 47 11.80 -9.01 1.60
N GLU A 48 11.70 -8.07 0.66
CA GLU A 48 12.87 -7.47 -0.02
C GLU A 48 13.17 -6.05 0.49
N ASN A 49 12.16 -5.38 1.04
CA ASN A 49 12.25 -3.96 1.37
C ASN A 49 12.03 -3.70 2.87
N VAL A 50 12.56 -2.57 3.33
CA VAL A 50 12.25 -1.97 4.62
C VAL A 50 11.29 -0.82 4.38
N CYS A 51 10.07 -0.95 4.87
CA CYS A 51 9.01 0.06 4.74
C CYS A 51 9.16 1.09 5.86
N PHE A 52 9.11 2.38 5.54
CA PHE A 52 9.23 3.47 6.54
C PHE A 52 8.10 4.50 6.45
N PHE A 53 7.33 4.51 5.36
CA PHE A 53 6.12 5.32 5.22
C PHE A 53 4.97 4.46 4.73
N ALA A 54 3.76 4.70 5.24
CA ALA A 54 2.52 4.10 4.76
C ALA A 54 1.42 5.18 4.72
N GLY A 55 0.88 5.44 3.53
CA GLY A 55 -0.28 6.30 3.31
C GLY A 55 -1.35 5.54 2.54
N ARG A 56 -2.59 6.03 2.58
CA ARG A 56 -3.68 5.51 1.75
C ARG A 56 -4.37 6.64 0.99
N LEU A 57 -4.66 6.40 -0.28
CA LEU A 57 -5.48 7.27 -1.10
C LEU A 57 -6.77 6.55 -1.47
N PRO A 58 -7.92 7.25 -1.55
CA PRO A 58 -9.12 6.65 -2.11
C PRO A 58 -8.85 6.25 -3.57
N ALA A 59 -9.28 5.05 -3.96
CA ALA A 59 -9.10 4.56 -5.33
C ALA A 59 -9.91 5.39 -6.35
N THR A 60 -10.96 6.06 -5.88
CA THR A 60 -11.72 7.05 -6.66
C THR A 60 -11.14 8.43 -6.33
N GLY A 61 -10.57 9.10 -7.35
CA GLY A 61 -9.94 10.41 -7.17
C GLY A 61 -10.87 11.41 -6.48
N ALA A 62 -10.35 12.14 -5.49
CA ALA A 62 -11.07 13.24 -4.87
C ALA A 62 -10.99 14.45 -5.81
N TYR A 63 -12.11 14.80 -6.44
CA TYR A 63 -12.26 16.12 -7.04
C TYR A 63 -12.28 17.15 -5.90
N HIS A 64 -11.35 18.09 -5.94
CA HIS A 64 -11.38 19.27 -5.09
C HIS A 64 -12.15 20.35 -5.86
N GLU A 65 -13.24 20.84 -5.28
CA GLU A 65 -13.90 22.07 -5.73
C GLU A 65 -13.10 23.32 -5.30
#